data_AF-A0A952GCD5-F1
#
_entry.id   AF-A0A952GCD5-F1
#
_cell.length_a   1.000
_cell.length_b   1.000
_cell.length_c   1.000
_cell.angle_alpha   90.00
_cell.angle_beta   90.00
_cell.angle_gamma   90.00
#
_symmetry.space_group_name_H-M   'P 1'
#
loop_
_entity.id
_entity.type
_entity.pdbx_description
1 polymer ?
#
loop_
_entity_poly.entity_id
_entity_poly.type
_entity_poly.pdbx_seq_one_letter_code
_entity_poly.pdbx_strand_id
1 'polypeptide(L)'
;MPLRRGMNGGTTCAIRGIIMDKRHFLTTGLTLALGASAALAQSGRPGGVDELGRGPQSAEPKRAIPMRKAKTTKLFLTPPGWPNAIAVDPANGFWVQEQRHDGEREKAWLLDWSGKLLNTVVTNCQNTSGMTFGDGCVWSGANGASIHNHPEPPVNGIFQTDAAGKQISHRQIPFGPANNGGPCHGLAWQDGKLWISSNRLESLVRIDPKTWMVDYMFPHTVLPELKDRIHGIEFDNATGFLWQVTGTQKTDVPNYEGYTPKLIKYDTKTGDVAELVVFEPGSCDPHDIAIHNGVFYGVDAGEHPRWSIDNPAYQRAGWPPLNSPFGGYVFRIDFI
;
A
#
# COMPACT_ATOMS: atom_id res chain seq x y z
N MET A 1 -2.11 8.87 -76.23
CA MET A 1 -1.64 7.63 -76.91
C MET A 1 -0.23 7.32 -76.41
N PRO A 2 0.16 6.03 -76.33
CA PRO A 2 0.09 5.30 -75.05
C PRO A 2 1.30 4.36 -74.81
N LEU A 3 1.28 3.62 -73.70
CA LEU A 3 1.47 2.14 -73.58
C LEU A 3 1.38 1.79 -72.06
N ARG A 4 0.32 1.15 -71.52
CA ARG A 4 -0.06 -0.30 -71.55
C ARG A 4 1.12 -1.22 -71.19
N ARG A 5 1.07 -2.26 -70.36
CA ARG A 5 0.11 -3.19 -69.69
C ARG A 5 0.99 -3.94 -68.62
N GLY A 6 0.55 -4.65 -67.58
CA GLY A 6 -0.74 -5.14 -67.10
C GLY A 6 -0.51 -6.07 -65.87
N MET A 7 -1.57 -6.24 -65.04
CA MET A 7 -2.09 -7.48 -64.40
C MET A 7 -1.09 -8.56 -63.92
N ASN A 8 -1.13 -9.13 -62.70
CA ASN A 8 -2.25 -9.83 -62.04
C ASN A 8 -1.85 -10.40 -60.65
N GLY A 9 -2.84 -10.71 -59.78
CA GLY A 9 -2.76 -11.68 -58.66
C GLY A 9 -2.54 -11.05 -57.27
N GLY A 10 -3.56 -10.83 -56.44
CA GLY A 10 -4.18 -11.85 -55.56
C GLY A 10 -3.35 -11.96 -54.26
N THR A 11 -3.77 -11.54 -53.08
CA THR A 11 -4.81 -12.19 -52.26
C THR A 11 -5.11 -11.29 -51.05
N THR A 12 -6.35 -10.87 -50.85
CA THR A 12 -6.83 -10.21 -49.64
C THR A 12 -7.19 -11.25 -48.58
N CYS A 13 -6.47 -11.28 -47.46
CA CYS A 13 -6.86 -12.06 -46.28
C CYS A 13 -7.92 -11.27 -45.50
N ALA A 14 -9.19 -11.52 -45.80
CA ALA A 14 -10.30 -11.09 -44.96
C ALA A 14 -10.53 -12.17 -43.90
N ILE A 15 -10.21 -11.86 -42.64
CA ILE A 15 -10.59 -12.68 -41.50
C ILE A 15 -12.10 -12.54 -41.33
N ARG A 16 -12.85 -13.53 -41.84
CA ARG A 16 -14.26 -13.74 -41.52
C ARG A 16 -14.35 -14.15 -40.05
N GLY A 17 -14.70 -13.21 -39.18
CA GLY A 17 -15.23 -13.53 -37.86
C GLY A 17 -16.54 -14.30 -38.02
N ILE A 18 -16.56 -15.56 -37.61
CA ILE A 18 -17.80 -16.32 -37.45
C ILE A 18 -18.50 -15.72 -36.22
N ILE A 19 -19.56 -14.97 -36.45
CA ILE A 19 -20.51 -14.60 -35.40
C ILE A 19 -21.26 -15.90 -35.05
N MET A 20 -20.97 -16.48 -33.89
CA MET A 20 -21.75 -17.60 -33.35
C MET A 20 -23.09 -17.05 -32.84
N ASP A 21 -24.18 -17.47 -33.49
CA ASP A 21 -25.54 -17.21 -33.04
C ASP A 21 -25.85 -18.00 -31.75
N LYS A 22 -26.53 -17.34 -30.80
CA LYS A 22 -26.95 -17.86 -29.48
C LYS A 22 -27.81 -19.12 -29.55
N ARG A 23 -28.26 -19.54 -30.74
CA ARG A 23 -29.12 -20.72 -30.95
C ARG A 23 -28.37 -22.00 -31.32
N HIS A 24 -27.05 -21.97 -31.54
CA HIS A 24 -26.26 -23.19 -31.83
C HIS A 24 -25.51 -23.78 -30.61
N PHE A 25 -25.56 -23.14 -29.44
CA PHE A 25 -24.95 -23.68 -28.20
C PHE A 25 -25.88 -24.64 -27.44
N LEU A 26 -27.15 -24.77 -27.82
CA LEU A 26 -28.17 -25.51 -27.06
C LEU A 26 -28.60 -26.84 -27.68
N THR A 27 -27.98 -27.30 -28.77
CA THR A 27 -28.45 -28.48 -29.52
C THR A 27 -27.41 -29.58 -29.74
N THR A 28 -26.25 -29.53 -29.08
CA THR A 28 -25.20 -30.57 -29.20
C THR A 28 -24.82 -31.26 -27.89
N GLY A 29 -25.72 -31.27 -26.90
CA GLY A 29 -25.44 -31.83 -25.57
C GLY A 29 -26.58 -32.65 -24.98
N LEU A 30 -27.34 -33.39 -25.79
CA LEU A 30 -28.53 -34.10 -25.30
C LEU A 30 -28.81 -35.41 -26.03
N THR A 31 -27.79 -36.24 -26.28
CA THR A 31 -27.99 -37.65 -26.63
C THR A 31 -26.78 -38.49 -26.21
N LEU A 32 -26.71 -38.89 -24.94
CA LEU A 32 -26.06 -40.13 -24.45
C LEU A 32 -26.06 -40.14 -22.92
N ALA A 33 -27.16 -40.62 -22.32
CA ALA A 33 -27.20 -41.30 -21.01
C ALA A 33 -28.64 -41.66 -20.63
N LEU A 34 -29.26 -42.56 -21.41
CA LEU A 34 -30.42 -43.32 -20.94
C LEU A 34 -29.92 -44.75 -20.70
N GLY A 35 -29.65 -45.08 -19.44
CA GLY A 35 -29.34 -46.45 -19.04
C GLY A 35 -28.20 -46.59 -18.03
N ALA A 36 -28.33 -46.02 -16.82
CA ALA A 36 -27.63 -46.49 -15.61
C ALA A 36 -28.26 -45.90 -14.34
N SER A 37 -29.59 -45.83 -14.27
CA SER A 37 -30.30 -45.50 -13.03
C SER A 37 -30.49 -46.77 -12.21
N ALA A 38 -29.50 -47.10 -11.36
CA ALA A 38 -29.60 -47.84 -10.09
C ALA A 38 -28.27 -48.51 -9.69
N ALA A 39 -27.17 -47.76 -9.55
CA ALA A 39 -25.95 -48.28 -8.89
C ALA A 39 -24.97 -47.21 -8.35
N LEU A 40 -25.44 -45.98 -8.07
CA LEU A 40 -24.60 -44.94 -7.43
C LEU A 40 -25.29 -44.28 -6.23
N ALA A 41 -26.30 -44.93 -5.65
CA ALA A 41 -26.81 -44.55 -4.35
C ALA A 41 -25.94 -45.20 -3.27
N GLN A 42 -25.36 -44.36 -2.40
CA GLN A 42 -24.63 -44.68 -1.17
C GLN A 42 -23.11 -44.91 -1.30
N SER A 43 -22.38 -43.95 -1.87
CA SER A 43 -21.13 -43.54 -1.20
C SER A 43 -21.54 -42.67 -0.01
N GLY A 44 -21.39 -43.18 1.21
CA GLY A 44 -21.72 -42.43 2.43
C GLY A 44 -21.10 -41.04 2.40
N ARG A 45 -21.90 -40.01 2.71
CA ARG A 45 -21.40 -38.64 2.89
C ARG A 45 -20.25 -38.70 3.93
N PRO A 46 -19.09 -38.08 3.67
CA PRO A 46 -18.06 -37.94 4.70
C PRO A 46 -18.69 -37.30 5.94
N GLY A 47 -18.51 -37.91 7.10
CA GLY A 47 -19.03 -37.35 8.34
C GLY A 47 -18.51 -35.92 8.54
N GLY A 48 -19.41 -34.98 8.81
CA GLY A 48 -19.05 -33.62 9.19
C GLY A 48 -19.13 -32.55 8.11
N VAL A 49 -19.42 -32.87 6.84
CA VAL A 49 -19.68 -31.84 5.80
C VAL A 49 -21.17 -31.52 5.69
N ASP A 50 -21.52 -30.23 5.59
CA ASP A 50 -22.89 -29.81 5.32
C ASP A 50 -23.31 -30.00 3.85
N GLU A 51 -24.53 -29.61 3.51
CA GLU A 51 -25.10 -29.78 2.16
C GLU A 51 -24.38 -29.00 1.06
N LEU A 52 -23.58 -28.00 1.43
CA LEU A 52 -22.72 -27.24 0.52
C LEU A 52 -21.28 -27.77 0.52
N GLY A 53 -21.02 -28.91 1.17
CA GLY A 53 -19.69 -29.52 1.28
C GLY A 53 -18.78 -28.85 2.31
N ARG A 54 -19.32 -27.98 3.18
CA ARG A 54 -18.54 -27.31 4.22
C ARG A 54 -18.41 -28.25 5.42
N GLY A 55 -17.24 -28.85 5.56
CA GLY A 55 -16.86 -29.56 6.77
C GLY A 55 -16.21 -28.64 7.79
N PRO A 56 -15.98 -29.09 9.03
CA PRO A 56 -14.91 -28.49 9.81
C PRO A 56 -13.67 -28.56 8.92
N GLN A 57 -13.22 -27.39 8.45
CA GLN A 57 -11.90 -27.31 7.85
C GLN A 57 -10.96 -27.92 8.89
N SER A 58 -10.33 -29.03 8.54
CA SER A 58 -9.13 -29.45 9.24
C SER A 58 -8.25 -28.20 9.24
N ALA A 59 -8.16 -27.53 10.38
CA ALA A 59 -7.33 -26.36 10.52
C ALA A 59 -5.93 -26.87 10.22
N GLU A 60 -5.45 -26.62 8.99
CA GLU A 60 -4.06 -26.90 8.70
C GLU A 60 -3.25 -26.19 9.78
N PRO A 61 -2.23 -26.86 10.35
CA PRO A 61 -1.44 -26.25 11.40
C PRO A 61 -0.98 -24.88 10.91
N LYS A 62 -1.38 -23.80 11.60
CA LYS A 62 -0.97 -22.44 11.22
C LYS A 62 0.55 -22.44 11.14
N ARG A 63 1.08 -22.30 9.93
CA ARG A 63 2.52 -22.23 9.71
C ARG A 63 3.07 -21.11 10.57
N ALA A 64 4.06 -21.41 11.40
CA ALA A 64 4.72 -20.40 12.20
C ALA A 64 5.32 -19.34 11.25
N ILE A 65 4.97 -18.08 11.47
CA ILE A 65 5.47 -16.97 10.66
C ILE A 65 6.91 -16.67 11.12
N PRO A 66 7.91 -16.72 10.21
CA PRO A 66 9.27 -16.35 10.55
C PRO A 66 9.34 -14.94 11.15
N MET A 67 10.18 -14.79 12.19
CA MET A 67 10.37 -13.52 12.86
C MET A 67 11.85 -13.15 12.87
N ARG A 68 12.15 -11.90 12.48
CA ARG A 68 13.48 -11.29 12.58
C ARG A 68 13.43 -10.06 13.47
N LYS A 69 14.60 -9.61 13.88
CA LYS A 69 14.76 -8.39 14.65
C LYS A 69 15.33 -7.27 13.80
N ALA A 70 15.06 -6.04 14.21
CA ALA A 70 15.68 -4.85 13.63
C ALA A 70 16.02 -3.82 14.70
N LYS A 71 16.94 -2.92 14.36
CA LYS A 71 17.20 -1.68 15.09
C LYS A 71 17.26 -0.53 14.11
N THR A 72 17.10 0.70 14.60
CA THR A 72 17.20 1.90 13.75
C THR A 72 18.43 2.72 14.04
N THR A 73 18.99 3.32 12.99
CA THR A 73 20.05 4.32 13.08
C THR A 73 19.54 5.65 12.53
N LYS A 74 19.43 6.67 13.38
CA LYS A 74 19.07 8.03 12.94
C LYS A 74 20.09 8.56 11.93
N LEU A 75 19.61 9.18 10.87
CA LEU A 75 20.46 9.77 9.84
C LEU A 75 20.47 11.30 9.95
N PHE A 76 19.34 11.93 9.64
CA PHE A 76 19.19 13.39 9.63
C PHE A 76 17.75 13.79 9.93
N LEU A 77 17.56 15.05 10.31
CA LEU A 77 16.24 15.63 10.50
C LEU A 77 15.70 16.15 9.17
N THR A 78 14.39 16.02 8.98
CA THR A 78 13.67 16.71 7.90
C THR A 78 13.54 18.19 8.22
N PRO A 79 13.05 19.02 7.29
CA PRO A 79 12.50 20.33 7.66
C PRO A 79 11.43 20.19 8.75
N PRO A 80 11.26 21.20 9.63
CA PRO A 80 10.30 21.13 10.72
C PRO A 80 8.85 20.91 10.23
N GLY A 81 8.16 19.95 10.85
CA GLY A 81 6.79 19.55 10.52
C GLY A 81 6.46 18.19 11.12
N TRP A 82 5.50 17.48 10.55
CA TRP A 82 5.18 16.09 10.91
C TRP A 82 5.49 15.17 9.72
N PRO A 83 6.77 14.83 9.46
CA PRO A 83 7.16 14.07 8.28
C PRO A 83 6.63 12.62 8.37
N ASN A 84 5.53 12.36 7.68
CA ASN A 84 4.73 11.16 7.91
C ASN A 84 4.94 10.09 6.83
N ALA A 85 5.35 10.51 5.64
CA ALA A 85 5.55 9.64 4.49
C ALA A 85 6.96 9.81 3.91
N ILE A 86 7.55 8.73 3.38
CA ILE A 86 8.88 8.74 2.75
C ILE A 86 8.91 7.86 1.51
N ALA A 87 9.56 8.32 0.45
CA ALA A 87 9.79 7.55 -0.76
C ALA A 87 11.16 7.81 -1.35
N VAL A 88 11.74 6.82 -2.02
CA VAL A 88 13.03 6.98 -2.71
C VAL A 88 12.82 7.57 -4.10
N ASP A 89 13.55 8.64 -4.38
CA ASP A 89 13.92 9.03 -5.73
C ASP A 89 15.33 8.47 -6.00
N PRO A 90 15.47 7.39 -6.80
CA PRO A 90 16.76 6.73 -6.97
C PRO A 90 17.88 7.63 -7.48
N ALA A 91 17.54 8.72 -8.18
CA ALA A 91 18.53 9.65 -8.72
C ALA A 91 19.01 10.66 -7.66
N ASN A 92 18.13 11.07 -6.76
CA ASN A 92 18.35 12.28 -5.96
C ASN A 92 18.40 12.02 -4.45
N GLY A 93 17.64 11.06 -3.92
CA GLY A 93 17.55 10.80 -2.48
C GLY A 93 16.13 10.44 -2.03
N PHE A 94 15.59 11.19 -1.09
CA PHE A 94 14.31 10.92 -0.45
C PHE A 94 13.31 12.04 -0.69
N TRP A 95 12.13 11.70 -1.19
CA TRP A 95 10.94 12.49 -0.97
C TRP A 95 10.40 12.21 0.43
N VAL A 96 10.11 13.25 1.20
CA VAL A 96 9.46 13.15 2.51
C VAL A 96 8.30 14.14 2.54
N GLN A 97 7.12 13.71 2.97
CA GLN A 97 5.94 14.58 3.02
C GLN A 97 5.36 14.67 4.44
N GLU A 98 4.94 15.88 4.81
CA GLU A 98 4.31 16.13 6.09
C GLU A 98 2.81 15.77 6.13
N GLN A 99 2.33 15.42 7.31
CA GLN A 99 0.91 15.32 7.67
C GLN A 99 0.52 16.52 8.53
N ARG A 100 -0.36 17.41 8.06
CA ARG A 100 -0.71 18.62 8.81
C ARG A 100 -2.11 18.58 9.39
N HIS A 101 -2.23 19.09 10.62
CA HIS A 101 -3.50 19.20 11.36
C HIS A 101 -3.91 20.66 11.66
N ASP A 102 -3.21 21.61 11.07
CA ASP A 102 -3.45 23.05 11.27
C ASP A 102 -4.15 23.72 10.08
N GLY A 103 -4.57 22.93 9.08
CA GLY A 103 -5.29 23.41 7.90
C GLY A 103 -4.40 24.06 6.84
N GLU A 104 -3.10 24.20 7.09
CA GLU A 104 -2.15 24.67 6.10
C GLU A 104 -1.85 23.60 5.05
N ARG A 105 -1.40 24.03 3.87
CA ARG A 105 -1.06 23.09 2.78
C ARG A 105 0.22 22.33 3.10
N GLU A 106 0.19 21.03 2.81
CA GLU A 106 1.30 20.13 3.06
C GLU A 106 2.41 20.27 2.02
N LYS A 107 3.65 20.10 2.48
CA LYS A 107 4.84 20.10 1.65
C LYS A 107 5.40 18.69 1.51
N ALA A 108 5.90 18.40 0.31
CA ALA A 108 6.84 17.31 0.10
C ALA A 108 8.22 17.89 -0.19
N TRP A 109 9.23 17.39 0.50
CA TRP A 109 10.61 17.81 0.41
C TRP A 109 11.43 16.75 -0.30
N LEU A 110 12.20 17.14 -1.30
CA LEU A 110 13.25 16.28 -1.84
C LEU A 110 14.52 16.58 -1.06
N LEU A 111 15.01 15.58 -0.34
CA LEU A 111 16.24 15.61 0.43
C LEU A 111 17.27 14.72 -0.30
N ASP A 112 18.52 15.16 -0.38
CA ASP A 112 19.58 14.27 -0.85
C ASP A 112 19.88 13.16 0.16
N TRP A 113 20.76 12.24 -0.21
CA TRP A 113 21.17 11.12 0.65
C TRP A 113 21.80 11.53 1.98
N SER A 114 22.23 12.80 2.13
CA SER A 114 22.77 13.38 3.36
C SER A 114 21.76 14.20 4.15
N GLY A 115 20.54 14.39 3.63
CA GLY A 115 19.50 15.21 4.24
C GLY A 115 19.47 16.66 3.78
N LYS A 116 20.29 17.06 2.80
CA LYS A 116 20.24 18.42 2.26
C LYS A 116 18.97 18.61 1.45
N LEU A 117 18.23 19.68 1.74
CA LEU A 117 17.05 20.06 0.96
C LEU A 117 17.45 20.45 -0.48
N LEU A 118 16.91 19.72 -1.46
CA LEU A 118 17.08 19.97 -2.88
C LEU A 118 15.87 20.67 -3.50
N ASN A 119 14.66 20.30 -3.07
CA ASN A 119 13.43 20.86 -3.60
C ASN A 119 12.30 20.83 -2.56
N THR A 120 11.29 21.68 -2.74
CA THR A 120 10.04 21.66 -1.97
C THR A 120 8.88 21.87 -2.92
N VAL A 121 7.90 20.98 -2.86
CA VAL A 121 6.62 21.15 -3.55
C VAL A 121 5.50 21.25 -2.54
N VAL A 122 4.53 22.12 -2.80
CA VAL A 122 3.30 22.20 -2.00
C VAL A 122 2.26 21.32 -2.68
N THR A 123 1.76 20.30 -1.99
CA THR A 123 0.77 19.37 -2.53
C THR A 123 -0.65 19.87 -2.21
N ASN A 124 -1.65 19.28 -2.87
CA ASN A 124 -3.05 19.47 -2.49
C ASN A 124 -3.59 18.30 -1.66
N CYS A 125 -2.74 17.31 -1.38
CA CYS A 125 -3.07 16.29 -0.41
C CYS A 125 -3.20 16.96 0.97
N GLN A 126 -4.07 16.41 1.80
CA GLN A 126 -4.27 16.86 3.16
C GLN A 126 -4.28 15.64 4.05
N ASN A 127 -3.69 15.79 5.22
CA ASN A 127 -3.51 14.72 6.18
C ASN A 127 -2.81 13.52 5.50
N THR A 128 -1.66 13.75 4.85
CA THR A 128 -0.96 12.68 4.09
C THR A 128 -0.46 11.58 5.02
N SER A 129 -0.80 10.33 4.72
CA SER A 129 -0.33 9.17 5.50
C SER A 129 0.60 8.22 4.73
N GLY A 130 0.43 8.10 3.42
CA GLY A 130 1.33 7.32 2.57
C GLY A 130 1.85 8.12 1.39
N MET A 131 3.06 7.82 0.94
CA MET A 131 3.56 8.39 -0.32
C MET A 131 4.39 7.40 -1.12
N THR A 132 4.51 7.63 -2.42
CA THR A 132 5.53 6.97 -3.24
C THR A 132 6.03 7.92 -4.31
N PHE A 133 7.15 7.58 -4.95
CA PHE A 133 7.69 8.30 -6.08
C PHE A 133 7.76 7.39 -7.29
N GLY A 134 7.13 7.81 -8.38
CA GLY A 134 6.97 6.97 -9.56
C GLY A 134 6.50 7.76 -10.77
N ASP A 135 7.00 7.41 -11.95
CA ASP A 135 6.71 8.13 -13.21
C ASP A 135 7.03 9.64 -13.11
N GLY A 136 8.11 9.97 -12.40
CA GLY A 136 8.56 11.36 -12.19
C GLY A 136 7.65 12.22 -11.29
N CYS A 137 6.68 11.61 -10.60
CA CYS A 137 5.72 12.30 -9.76
C CYS A 137 5.80 11.83 -8.30
N VAL A 138 5.50 12.75 -7.38
CA VAL A 138 5.12 12.44 -6.01
C VAL A 138 3.66 12.01 -6.00
N TRP A 139 3.40 10.82 -5.46
CA TRP A 139 2.07 10.30 -5.22
C TRP A 139 1.78 10.35 -3.72
N SER A 140 0.70 11.00 -3.33
CA SER A 140 0.32 11.20 -1.91
C SER A 140 -1.04 10.58 -1.62
N GLY A 141 -1.14 9.82 -0.54
CA GLY A 141 -2.38 9.22 -0.06
C GLY A 141 -2.95 10.01 1.11
N ALA A 142 -4.17 10.54 0.94
CA ALA A 142 -4.85 11.27 1.99
C ALA A 142 -5.45 10.28 3.02
N ASN A 143 -5.20 10.55 4.30
CA ASN A 143 -5.69 9.75 5.42
C ASN A 143 -7.17 10.04 5.77
N GLY A 144 -7.86 10.88 4.99
CA GLY A 144 -9.27 11.16 5.22
C GLY A 144 -9.51 11.83 6.58
N ALA A 145 -10.56 11.38 7.28
CA ALA A 145 -10.92 11.90 8.59
C ALA A 145 -9.86 11.51 9.64
N SER A 146 -9.03 12.48 10.02
CA SER A 146 -8.10 12.36 11.17
C SER A 146 -8.82 12.69 12.48
N ILE A 147 -8.28 12.19 13.60
CA ILE A 147 -8.71 12.58 14.94
C ILE A 147 -8.48 14.07 15.25
N HIS A 148 -7.59 14.73 14.51
CA HIS A 148 -7.20 16.12 14.69
C HIS A 148 -7.63 16.95 13.48
N ASN A 149 -8.54 17.91 13.70
CA ASN A 149 -8.85 19.04 12.79
C ASN A 149 -8.82 18.70 11.29
N HIS A 150 -9.61 17.71 10.86
CA HIS A 150 -9.75 17.39 9.43
C HIS A 150 -10.80 18.29 8.76
N PRO A 151 -10.68 18.54 7.44
CA PRO A 151 -11.71 19.26 6.69
C PRO A 151 -13.04 18.48 6.68
N GLU A 152 -14.15 19.21 6.58
CA GLU A 152 -15.50 18.64 6.46
C GLU A 152 -16.13 19.04 5.11
N PRO A 153 -16.35 18.09 4.16
CA PRO A 153 -16.06 16.66 4.27
C PRO A 153 -14.54 16.35 4.18
N PRO A 154 -14.10 15.18 4.68
CA PRO A 154 -12.70 14.79 4.67
C PRO A 154 -12.17 14.62 3.24
N VAL A 155 -10.91 15.03 3.06
CA VAL A 155 -10.18 14.85 1.79
C VAL A 155 -9.67 13.41 1.71
N ASN A 156 -10.09 12.70 0.67
CA ASN A 156 -9.77 11.29 0.45
C ASN A 156 -9.11 11.07 -0.92
N GLY A 157 -8.51 9.90 -1.10
CA GLY A 157 -7.96 9.45 -2.38
C GLY A 157 -6.48 9.79 -2.56
N ILE A 158 -6.03 9.63 -3.80
CA ILE A 158 -4.62 9.69 -4.18
C ILE A 158 -4.38 10.92 -5.06
N PHE A 159 -3.35 11.69 -4.72
CA PHE A 159 -2.93 12.90 -5.39
C PHE A 159 -1.63 12.65 -6.14
N GLN A 160 -1.55 13.09 -7.39
CA GLN A 160 -0.35 13.04 -8.21
C GLN A 160 0.16 14.47 -8.40
N THR A 161 1.37 14.74 -7.93
CA THR A 161 2.02 16.06 -8.02
C THR A 161 3.35 15.91 -8.74
N ASP A 162 3.61 16.74 -9.75
CA ASP A 162 4.91 16.75 -10.42
C ASP A 162 5.99 17.46 -9.57
N ALA A 163 7.25 17.36 -9.99
CA ALA A 163 8.38 17.98 -9.28
C ALA A 163 8.35 19.53 -9.28
N ALA A 164 7.48 20.16 -10.08
CA ALA A 164 7.24 21.60 -10.07
C ALA A 164 6.09 22.01 -9.13
N GLY A 165 5.43 21.04 -8.48
CA GLY A 165 4.31 21.28 -7.57
C GLY A 165 2.95 21.40 -8.24
N LYS A 166 2.84 21.06 -9.54
CA LYS A 166 1.55 21.04 -10.22
C LYS A 166 0.84 19.71 -9.94
N GLN A 167 -0.41 19.79 -9.49
CA GLN A 167 -1.28 18.62 -9.42
C GLN A 167 -1.62 18.15 -10.84
N ILE A 168 -1.22 16.93 -11.15
CA ILE A 168 -1.52 16.24 -12.42
C ILE A 168 -2.87 15.55 -12.33
N SER A 169 -3.14 14.89 -11.20
CA SER A 169 -4.41 14.21 -10.98
C SER A 169 -4.76 14.08 -9.50
N HIS A 170 -6.05 13.87 -9.25
CA HIS A 170 -6.61 13.43 -7.96
C HIS A 170 -7.68 12.39 -8.27
N ARG A 171 -7.56 11.20 -7.67
CA ARG A 171 -8.48 10.09 -7.94
C ARG A 171 -8.82 9.35 -6.66
N GLN A 172 -10.10 8.99 -6.53
CA GLN A 172 -10.59 8.22 -5.38
C GLN A 172 -10.13 6.76 -5.47
N ILE A 173 -9.83 6.13 -4.34
CA ILE A 173 -9.54 4.69 -4.29
C ILE A 173 -10.75 3.92 -4.86
N PRO A 174 -10.55 2.96 -5.79
CA PRO A 174 -11.63 2.22 -6.44
C PRO A 174 -12.61 1.49 -5.51
N PHE A 175 -13.71 1.00 -6.08
CA PHE A 175 -14.78 0.27 -5.39
C PHE A 175 -15.52 1.07 -4.31
N GLY A 176 -15.50 2.41 -4.41
CA GLY A 176 -16.22 3.32 -3.52
C GLY A 176 -17.04 4.35 -4.28
N PRO A 177 -17.83 5.17 -3.54
CA PRO A 177 -18.48 6.33 -4.12
C PRO A 177 -17.49 7.24 -4.86
N ALA A 178 -17.94 7.86 -5.94
CA ALA A 178 -17.11 8.73 -6.78
C ALA A 178 -16.49 9.93 -6.02
N ASN A 179 -17.12 10.33 -4.91
CA ASN A 179 -16.67 11.41 -4.02
C ASN A 179 -16.08 10.91 -2.70
N ASN A 180 -15.94 9.60 -2.50
CA ASN A 180 -15.41 9.01 -1.27
C ASN A 180 -14.78 7.63 -1.54
N GLY A 181 -13.49 7.62 -1.88
CA GLY A 181 -12.69 6.39 -1.98
C GLY A 181 -12.24 5.86 -0.61
N GLY A 182 -12.35 6.68 0.43
CA GLY A 182 -11.86 6.43 1.78
C GLY A 182 -10.37 6.73 1.98
N PRO A 183 -9.89 6.56 3.23
CA PRO A 183 -8.52 6.83 3.62
C PRO A 183 -7.48 5.91 2.98
N CYS A 184 -6.27 6.44 2.84
CA CYS A 184 -5.06 5.72 2.48
C CYS A 184 -4.02 5.84 3.59
N HIS A 185 -3.40 4.73 3.99
CA HIS A 185 -2.32 4.69 5.00
C HIS A 185 -0.91 4.50 4.42
N GLY A 186 -0.79 4.17 3.13
CA GLY A 186 0.49 3.78 2.54
C GLY A 186 0.39 3.66 1.03
N LEU A 187 1.46 4.03 0.33
CA LEU A 187 1.59 3.89 -1.12
C LEU A 187 2.94 3.26 -1.47
N ALA A 188 3.00 2.43 -2.50
CA ALA A 188 4.27 1.93 -3.02
C ALA A 188 4.26 1.86 -4.55
N TRP A 189 5.43 1.97 -5.17
CA TRP A 189 5.58 1.90 -6.62
C TRP A 189 6.17 0.56 -7.06
N GLN A 190 5.55 -0.07 -8.05
CA GLN A 190 6.04 -1.29 -8.67
C GLN A 190 5.92 -1.16 -10.19
N ASP A 191 7.03 -1.04 -10.92
CA ASP A 191 7.08 -1.21 -12.39
C ASP A 191 5.96 -0.49 -13.17
N GLY A 192 5.67 0.77 -12.83
CA GLY A 192 4.61 1.54 -13.49
C GLY A 192 3.21 1.38 -12.87
N LYS A 193 3.10 0.65 -11.75
CA LYS A 193 1.88 0.42 -10.98
C LYS A 193 1.99 1.02 -9.59
N LEU A 194 0.82 1.36 -9.04
CA LEU A 194 0.70 1.90 -7.70
C LEU A 194 0.05 0.85 -6.78
N TRP A 195 0.71 0.53 -5.68
CA TRP A 195 0.10 -0.16 -4.54
C TRP A 195 -0.49 0.86 -3.59
N ILE A 196 -1.64 0.53 -3.02
CA ILE A 196 -2.41 1.37 -2.11
C ILE A 196 -2.81 0.53 -0.91
N SER A 197 -2.42 0.94 0.30
CA SER A 197 -3.04 0.47 1.53
C SER A 197 -4.35 1.23 1.73
N SER A 198 -5.47 0.54 1.50
CA SER A 198 -6.81 1.10 1.60
C SER A 198 -7.47 0.70 2.91
N ASN A 199 -7.83 1.70 3.72
CA ASN A 199 -8.45 1.44 5.02
C ASN A 199 -9.88 0.96 4.86
N ARG A 200 -10.65 1.61 3.96
CA ARG A 200 -12.06 1.27 3.72
C ARG A 200 -12.24 -0.16 3.19
N LEU A 201 -11.31 -0.61 2.35
CA LEU A 201 -11.32 -1.95 1.80
C LEU A 201 -10.60 -2.96 2.70
N GLU A 202 -9.92 -2.49 3.74
CA GLU A 202 -9.02 -3.28 4.59
C GLU A 202 -8.06 -4.15 3.75
N SER A 203 -7.51 -3.58 2.68
CA SER A 203 -6.78 -4.31 1.64
C SER A 203 -5.62 -3.53 1.05
N LEU A 204 -4.62 -4.29 0.58
CA LEU A 204 -3.56 -3.82 -0.30
C LEU A 204 -4.00 -4.01 -1.74
N VAL A 205 -4.10 -2.90 -2.47
CA VAL A 205 -4.67 -2.85 -3.82
C VAL A 205 -3.62 -2.36 -4.80
N ARG A 206 -3.38 -3.10 -5.89
CA ARG A 206 -2.53 -2.64 -6.98
C ARG A 206 -3.36 -2.14 -8.15
N ILE A 207 -2.99 -0.95 -8.63
CA ILE A 207 -3.68 -0.27 -9.72
C ILE A 207 -2.74 0.16 -10.82
N ASP A 208 -3.30 0.28 -12.01
CA ASP A 208 -2.69 1.01 -13.12
C ASP A 208 -2.94 2.52 -12.96
N PRO A 209 -1.92 3.38 -12.79
CA PRO A 209 -2.12 4.80 -12.54
C PRO A 209 -2.71 5.54 -13.75
N LYS A 210 -2.57 5.01 -14.97
CA LYS A 210 -3.10 5.65 -16.18
C LYS A 210 -4.59 5.37 -16.31
N THR A 211 -4.98 4.11 -16.24
CA THR A 211 -6.37 3.67 -16.44
C THR A 211 -7.21 3.67 -15.15
N TRP A 212 -6.56 3.72 -13.99
CA TRP A 212 -7.17 3.56 -12.66
C TRP A 212 -7.82 2.19 -12.41
N MET A 213 -7.54 1.20 -13.25
CA MET A 213 -8.06 -0.15 -13.07
C MET A 213 -7.26 -0.90 -12.01
N VAL A 214 -7.98 -1.62 -11.15
CA VAL A 214 -7.41 -2.57 -10.20
C VAL A 214 -7.10 -3.87 -10.95
N ASP A 215 -5.84 -4.30 -10.89
CA ASP A 215 -5.43 -5.59 -11.48
C ASP A 215 -5.12 -6.67 -10.43
N TYR A 216 -4.95 -6.28 -9.17
CA TYR A 216 -4.68 -7.21 -8.08
C TYR A 216 -5.03 -6.58 -6.73
N MET A 217 -5.48 -7.39 -5.77
CA MET A 217 -5.64 -6.97 -4.37
C MET A 217 -5.68 -8.17 -3.44
N PHE A 218 -5.27 -7.97 -2.19
CA PHE A 218 -5.42 -8.93 -1.10
C PHE A 218 -5.66 -8.19 0.22
N PRO A 219 -6.33 -8.82 1.21
CA PRO A 219 -6.64 -8.14 2.46
C PRO A 219 -5.38 -7.79 3.25
N HIS A 220 -5.46 -6.77 4.09
CA HIS A 220 -4.51 -6.58 5.17
C HIS A 220 -4.48 -7.83 6.08
N THR A 221 -3.44 -7.94 6.90
CA THR A 221 -3.38 -9.06 7.84
C THR A 221 -4.55 -9.01 8.81
N VAL A 222 -5.15 -10.18 9.06
CA VAL A 222 -6.21 -10.35 10.06
C VAL A 222 -5.66 -10.83 11.41
N LEU A 223 -4.34 -10.98 11.53
CA LEU A 223 -3.68 -11.40 12.76
C LEU A 223 -3.89 -10.31 13.84
N PRO A 224 -4.54 -10.64 14.98
CA PRO A 224 -4.91 -9.64 15.98
C PRO A 224 -3.76 -8.76 16.45
N GLU A 225 -2.56 -9.33 16.59
CA GLU A 225 -1.37 -8.64 17.09
C GLU A 225 -0.67 -7.74 16.05
N LEU A 226 -1.16 -7.72 14.81
CA LEU A 226 -0.56 -6.99 13.69
C LEU A 226 -1.49 -5.96 13.04
N LYS A 227 -2.79 -5.97 13.36
CA LYS A 227 -3.77 -5.10 12.70
C LYS A 227 -3.96 -3.74 13.37
N ASP A 228 -3.45 -3.58 14.60
CA ASP A 228 -3.77 -2.41 15.44
C ASP A 228 -3.18 -1.09 14.93
N ARG A 229 -2.07 -1.15 14.17
CA ARG A 229 -1.37 0.04 13.68
C ARG A 229 -0.83 -0.12 12.26
N ILE A 230 -1.68 -0.54 11.33
CA ILE A 230 -1.31 -0.61 9.91
C ILE A 230 -1.00 0.80 9.39
N HIS A 231 0.19 1.01 8.80
CA HIS A 231 0.57 2.31 8.21
C HIS A 231 1.30 2.12 6.86
N GLY A 232 2.39 2.85 6.63
CA GLY A 232 3.10 2.96 5.36
C GLY A 232 3.53 1.63 4.75
N ILE A 233 3.66 1.59 3.43
CA ILE A 233 4.00 0.38 2.68
C ILE A 233 5.12 0.67 1.70
N GLU A 234 5.91 -0.36 1.38
CA GLU A 234 6.92 -0.24 0.33
C GLU A 234 7.07 -1.54 -0.45
N PHE A 235 7.30 -1.43 -1.76
CA PHE A 235 7.54 -2.58 -2.62
C PHE A 235 9.04 -2.84 -2.77
N ASP A 236 9.47 -4.02 -2.37
CA ASP A 236 10.87 -4.43 -2.50
C ASP A 236 11.09 -5.04 -3.89
N ASN A 237 11.59 -4.22 -4.82
CA ASN A 237 11.91 -4.63 -6.18
C ASN A 237 12.91 -5.80 -6.26
N ALA A 238 13.79 -5.97 -5.27
CA ALA A 238 14.79 -7.03 -5.29
C ALA A 238 14.16 -8.40 -4.97
N THR A 239 13.12 -8.42 -4.14
CA THR A 239 12.53 -9.67 -3.64
C THR A 239 11.10 -9.92 -4.14
N GLY A 240 10.41 -8.90 -4.66
CA GLY A 240 9.02 -8.97 -5.11
C GLY A 240 7.99 -8.99 -3.97
N PHE A 241 8.41 -8.70 -2.73
CA PHE A 241 7.52 -8.64 -1.58
C PHE A 241 7.07 -7.21 -1.30
N LEU A 242 5.91 -7.07 -0.66
CA LEU A 242 5.45 -5.80 -0.14
C LEU A 242 5.70 -5.75 1.38
N TRP A 243 6.21 -4.65 1.86
CA TRP A 243 6.43 -4.39 3.28
C TRP A 243 5.39 -3.43 3.80
N GLN A 244 5.00 -3.58 5.06
CA GLN A 244 4.04 -2.69 5.71
C GLN A 244 4.45 -2.42 7.16
N VAL A 245 4.34 -1.16 7.56
CA VAL A 245 4.51 -0.74 8.95
C VAL A 245 3.36 -1.26 9.81
N THR A 246 3.71 -1.82 10.97
CA THR A 246 2.76 -2.10 12.05
C THR A 246 3.40 -1.89 13.43
N GLY A 247 2.68 -2.18 14.50
CA GLY A 247 3.25 -2.39 15.81
C GLY A 247 2.20 -2.63 16.87
N THR A 248 2.66 -2.76 18.11
CA THR A 248 1.80 -3.10 19.24
C THR A 248 2.10 -2.22 20.43
N GLN A 249 1.06 -1.66 21.03
CA GLN A 249 1.11 -0.95 22.30
C GLN A 249 0.82 -1.94 23.44
N LYS A 250 1.68 -1.98 24.45
CA LYS A 250 1.35 -2.66 25.71
C LYS A 250 0.19 -1.95 26.41
N THR A 251 -0.78 -2.71 26.91
CA THR A 251 -1.99 -2.15 27.52
C THR A 251 -1.75 -1.45 28.86
N ASP A 252 -0.67 -1.82 29.55
CA ASP A 252 -0.28 -1.35 30.89
C ASP A 252 0.87 -0.33 30.89
N VAL A 253 1.52 -0.14 29.75
CA VAL A 253 2.58 0.85 29.55
C VAL A 253 2.19 1.72 28.36
N PRO A 254 1.66 2.94 28.57
CA PRO A 254 1.28 3.82 27.47
C PRO A 254 2.51 4.45 26.80
N ASN A 255 2.27 5.21 25.73
CA ASN A 255 3.27 5.98 25.00
C ASN A 255 4.42 5.14 24.43
N TYR A 256 5.49 5.82 24.01
CA TYR A 256 6.67 5.24 23.40
C TYR A 256 7.28 4.08 24.20
N GLU A 257 7.29 4.17 25.53
CA GLU A 257 7.91 3.21 26.44
C GLU A 257 7.26 1.81 26.37
N GLY A 258 5.96 1.75 26.03
CA GLY A 258 5.24 0.50 25.87
C GLY A 258 5.00 0.07 24.43
N TYR A 259 5.53 0.82 23.47
CA TYR A 259 5.31 0.55 22.06
C TYR A 259 6.42 -0.33 21.47
N THR A 260 6.05 -1.23 20.57
CA THR A 260 6.98 -2.04 19.79
C THR A 260 6.65 -1.92 18.31
N PRO A 261 7.44 -1.14 17.54
CA PRO A 261 7.30 -1.07 16.10
C PRO A 261 7.65 -2.40 15.42
N LYS A 262 7.03 -2.65 14.28
CA LYS A 262 7.17 -3.88 13.51
C LYS A 262 7.05 -3.61 12.01
N LEU A 263 7.55 -4.54 11.20
CA LEU A 263 7.19 -4.63 9.79
C LEU A 263 6.55 -5.99 9.48
N ILE A 264 5.61 -5.97 8.55
CA ILE A 264 5.02 -7.15 7.94
C ILE A 264 5.58 -7.27 6.54
N LYS A 265 6.02 -8.46 6.16
CA LYS A 265 6.38 -8.81 4.78
C LYS A 265 5.27 -9.65 4.17
N TYR A 266 4.70 -9.21 3.06
CA TYR A 266 3.65 -9.90 2.31
C TYR A 266 4.20 -10.50 1.01
N ASP A 267 3.90 -11.77 0.78
CA ASP A 267 4.07 -12.38 -0.54
C ASP A 267 3.01 -11.79 -1.49
N THR A 268 3.44 -11.04 -2.50
CA THR A 268 2.53 -10.36 -3.43
C THR A 268 1.83 -11.31 -4.41
N LYS A 269 2.17 -12.60 -4.42
CA LYS A 269 1.50 -13.62 -5.25
C LYS A 269 0.33 -14.27 -4.53
N THR A 270 0.40 -14.38 -3.20
CA THR A 270 -0.62 -15.06 -2.40
C THR A 270 -1.36 -14.13 -1.45
N GLY A 271 -0.75 -13.00 -1.08
CA GLY A 271 -1.22 -12.09 -0.03
C GLY A 271 -0.87 -12.57 1.39
N ASP A 272 -0.14 -13.68 1.52
CA ASP A 272 0.21 -14.23 2.83
C ASP A 272 1.30 -13.41 3.52
N VAL A 273 1.27 -13.43 4.85
CA VAL A 273 2.37 -12.91 5.67
C VAL A 273 3.55 -13.89 5.59
N ALA A 274 4.61 -13.45 4.94
CA ALA A 274 5.84 -14.23 4.73
C ALA A 274 6.82 -14.09 5.90
N GLU A 275 6.85 -12.94 6.56
CA GLU A 275 7.78 -12.64 7.66
C GLU A 275 7.27 -11.48 8.52
N LEU A 276 7.66 -11.47 9.80
CA LEU A 276 7.56 -10.32 10.68
C LEU A 276 8.95 -9.83 11.10
N VAL A 277 9.10 -8.51 11.18
CA VAL A 277 10.28 -7.88 11.78
C VAL A 277 9.84 -7.13 13.02
N VAL A 278 10.53 -7.36 14.15
CA VAL A 278 10.24 -6.71 15.43
C VAL A 278 11.41 -5.82 15.82
N PHE A 279 11.12 -4.57 16.15
CA PHE A 279 12.16 -3.58 16.43
C PHE A 279 12.61 -3.70 17.89
N GLU A 280 13.91 -3.62 18.12
CA GLU A 280 14.49 -3.57 19.47
C GLU A 280 14.08 -2.27 20.19
N PRO A 281 14.01 -2.27 21.53
CA PRO A 281 13.76 -1.06 22.31
C PRO A 281 14.73 0.07 21.95
N GLY A 282 14.23 1.31 21.98
CA GLY A 282 15.01 2.49 21.59
C GLY A 282 15.09 2.73 20.07
N SER A 283 14.35 1.95 19.27
CA SER A 283 14.22 2.20 17.84
C SER A 283 13.22 3.31 17.52
N CYS A 284 13.39 3.96 16.37
CA CYS A 284 12.47 4.97 15.84
C CYS A 284 11.09 4.36 15.57
N ASP A 285 10.08 5.22 15.55
CA ASP A 285 8.72 4.84 15.22
C ASP A 285 8.42 5.08 13.73
N PRO A 286 8.59 4.07 12.84
CA PRO A 286 8.28 4.24 11.43
C PRO A 286 6.82 4.58 11.24
N HIS A 287 6.57 5.66 10.51
CA HIS A 287 5.26 5.93 9.92
C HIS A 287 5.23 5.39 8.49
N ASP A 288 6.29 5.62 7.72
CA ASP A 288 6.44 5.07 6.39
C ASP A 288 7.86 4.55 6.19
N ILE A 289 8.04 3.74 5.15
CA ILE A 289 9.31 3.09 4.83
C ILE A 289 9.65 3.25 3.35
N ALA A 290 10.94 3.23 3.05
CA ALA A 290 11.43 3.22 1.67
C ALA A 290 12.62 2.28 1.53
N ILE A 291 12.81 1.68 0.35
CA ILE A 291 13.90 0.75 0.10
C ILE A 291 14.78 1.26 -1.03
N HIS A 292 16.09 1.33 -0.79
CA HIS A 292 17.07 1.63 -1.82
C HIS A 292 18.26 0.70 -1.73
N ASN A 293 18.57 -0.02 -2.81
CA ASN A 293 19.69 -0.96 -2.90
C ASN A 293 19.75 -1.97 -1.73
N GLY A 294 18.58 -2.51 -1.35
CA GLY A 294 18.46 -3.46 -0.24
C GLY A 294 18.59 -2.84 1.15
N VAL A 295 18.77 -1.52 1.25
CA VAL A 295 18.78 -0.80 2.53
C VAL A 295 17.40 -0.23 2.79
N PHE A 296 16.91 -0.46 4.01
CA PHE A 296 15.62 0.04 4.46
C PHE A 296 15.78 1.37 5.18
N TYR A 297 14.89 2.29 4.89
CA TYR A 297 14.79 3.59 5.51
C TYR A 297 13.38 3.79 6.03
N GLY A 298 13.22 4.69 6.98
CA GLY A 298 11.92 5.13 7.47
C GLY A 298 11.97 6.56 7.95
N VAL A 299 10.80 7.08 8.28
CA VAL A 299 10.63 8.41 8.86
C VAL A 299 9.74 8.34 10.09
N ASP A 300 10.11 9.09 11.12
CA ASP A 300 9.34 9.23 12.36
C ASP A 300 8.62 10.58 12.33
N ALA A 301 7.30 10.55 12.24
CA ALA A 301 6.47 11.75 12.14
C ALA A 301 6.55 12.64 13.38
N GLY A 302 7.00 12.09 14.51
CA GLY A 302 6.90 12.76 15.80
C GLY A 302 5.48 12.81 16.34
N GLU A 303 4.55 12.13 15.69
CA GLU A 303 3.15 12.00 16.10
C GLU A 303 2.72 10.55 16.00
N HIS A 304 2.40 9.91 17.11
CA HIS A 304 1.73 8.62 17.15
C HIS A 304 0.35 8.79 17.78
N PRO A 305 -0.72 8.20 17.21
CA PRO A 305 -2.06 8.28 17.78
C PRO A 305 -2.08 7.85 19.26
N ARG A 306 -2.79 8.63 20.09
CA ARG A 306 -3.01 8.39 21.53
C ARG A 306 -1.80 8.58 22.44
N TRP A 307 -0.63 8.96 21.93
CA TRP A 307 0.51 9.31 22.78
C TRP A 307 0.42 10.76 23.24
N SER A 308 0.81 11.02 24.49
CA SER A 308 0.82 12.38 25.04
C SER A 308 1.92 13.23 24.42
N ILE A 309 1.57 14.48 24.06
CA ILE A 309 2.51 15.52 23.62
C ILE A 309 3.17 16.26 24.80
N ASP A 310 2.86 15.91 26.03
CA ASP A 310 3.26 16.67 27.22
C ASP A 310 4.69 16.35 27.69
N ASN A 311 5.41 15.47 26.98
CA ASN A 311 6.79 15.16 27.32
C ASN A 311 7.72 16.27 26.78
N PRO A 312 8.30 17.13 27.64
CA PRO A 312 9.16 18.22 27.20
C PRO A 312 10.46 17.72 26.54
N ALA A 313 10.89 16.48 26.82
CA ALA A 313 12.10 15.90 26.24
C ALA A 313 11.95 15.57 24.74
N TYR A 314 10.71 15.49 24.23
CA TYR A 314 10.42 15.20 22.82
C TYR A 314 10.31 16.47 21.99
N GLN A 315 10.12 17.63 22.63
CA GLN A 315 9.89 18.88 21.91
C GLN A 315 11.17 19.41 21.27
N ARG A 316 11.02 20.05 20.11
CA ARG A 316 12.11 20.68 19.36
C ARG A 316 11.71 22.11 18.99
N ALA A 317 12.63 23.05 19.12
CA ALA A 317 12.37 24.44 18.73
C ALA A 317 12.03 24.52 17.23
N GLY A 318 10.93 25.20 16.89
CA GLY A 318 10.43 25.36 15.52
C GLY A 318 9.67 24.15 14.96
N TRP A 319 9.52 23.07 15.74
CA TRP A 319 8.69 21.93 15.38
C TRP A 319 7.29 22.07 15.97
N PRO A 320 6.28 21.42 15.36
CA PRO A 320 5.01 21.22 16.04
C PRO A 320 5.18 20.37 17.31
N PRO A 321 4.16 20.28 18.18
CA PRO A 321 4.19 19.37 19.33
C PRO A 321 4.47 17.93 18.89
N LEU A 322 5.44 17.29 19.54
CA LEU A 322 5.86 15.93 19.25
C LEU A 322 5.52 15.00 20.43
N ASN A 323 5.18 13.74 20.13
CA ASN A 323 4.98 12.70 21.14
C ASN A 323 5.88 11.47 20.94
N SER A 324 6.78 11.46 19.95
CA SER A 324 7.86 10.48 19.79
C SER A 324 9.25 11.10 20.08
N PRO A 325 10.16 10.38 20.77
CA PRO A 325 11.53 10.84 21.02
C PRO A 325 12.36 11.07 19.75
N PHE A 326 11.96 10.44 18.64
CA PHE A 326 12.67 10.53 17.36
C PHE A 326 11.89 11.29 16.29
N GLY A 327 10.87 12.04 16.71
CA GLY A 327 10.10 12.88 15.80
C GLY A 327 10.99 13.77 14.94
N GLY A 328 10.78 13.66 13.63
CA GLY A 328 11.48 14.41 12.61
C GLY A 328 12.64 13.69 11.93
N TYR A 329 13.07 12.53 12.43
CA TYR A 329 14.22 11.84 11.86
C TYR A 329 13.83 10.99 10.65
N VAL A 330 14.62 11.11 9.59
CA VAL A 330 14.85 10.00 8.66
C VAL A 330 15.88 9.07 9.30
N PHE A 331 15.64 7.77 9.23
CA PHE A 331 16.48 6.75 9.83
C PHE A 331 16.67 5.54 8.92
N ARG A 332 17.77 4.82 9.12
CA ARG A 332 18.03 3.51 8.51
C ARG A 332 17.49 2.40 9.41
N ILE A 333 16.98 1.33 8.83
CA ILE A 333 16.54 0.12 9.52
C ILE A 333 17.55 -0.99 9.23
N ASP A 334 18.15 -1.52 10.29
CA ASP A 334 19.17 -2.57 10.24
C ASP A 334 18.57 -3.87 10.79
N PHE A 335 18.42 -4.89 9.95
CA PHE A 335 18.01 -6.23 10.40
C PHE A 335 19.17 -6.93 11.14
N ILE A 336 18.87 -7.60 12.26
CA ILE A 336 19.86 -8.19 13.18
C ILE A 336 19.54 -9.61 13.59
#